data_AF-A0A953NSR4-F1
#
_entry.id   AF-A0A953NSR4-F1
#
_cell.length_a   1.000
_cell.length_b   1.000
_cell.length_c   1.000
_cell.angle_alpha   90.00
_cell.angle_beta   90.00
_cell.angle_gamma   90.00
#
_symmetry.space_group_name_H-M   'P 1'
#
loop_
_entity.id
_entity.type
_entity.pdbx_description
1 polymer ?
#
loop_
_entity_poly.entity_id
_entity_poly.type
_entity_poly.pdbx_seq_one_letter_code
_entity_poly.pdbx_strand_id
1 'polypeptide(L)'
;MQDGAAKCGACGAAAGGAAPASAAPAAGSGGMTRNVAGALAYILGIITGVIFLVMDPYKNDKFVRFHAFQSIFYWAVCFVIWMVWTTVVVGMIFTAGGLGMYSMFGLIFTLLRLAMFGVWLFLMYKAYNNEEFKLPIIGDLAAKQAGA
;
A
#
# COMPACT_ATOMS: atom_id res chain seq x y z
N MET A 1 18.82 38.01 40.51
CA MET A 1 18.25 36.85 41.23
C MET A 1 16.83 37.19 41.61
N GLN A 2 15.85 36.52 41.00
CA GLN A 2 14.44 36.46 41.42
C GLN A 2 13.79 35.33 40.60
N ASP A 3 13.57 34.22 41.29
CA ASP A 3 12.86 33.03 40.82
C ASP A 3 11.36 33.32 40.65
N GLY A 4 10.74 32.62 39.69
CA GLY A 4 9.30 32.73 39.43
C GLY A 4 8.72 31.43 38.89
N ALA A 5 9.03 30.30 39.53
CA ALA A 5 8.38 29.02 39.28
C ALA A 5 6.91 29.10 39.73
N ALA A 6 5.99 29.31 38.79
CA ALA A 6 4.56 29.18 39.02
C ALA A 6 4.17 27.70 39.01
N LYS A 7 4.41 27.00 40.13
CA LYS A 7 3.71 25.77 40.48
C LYS A 7 2.35 26.15 41.08
N CYS A 8 1.27 25.90 40.35
CA CYS A 8 -0.08 25.87 40.91
C CYS A 8 -0.34 24.46 41.47
N GLY A 9 -0.51 24.36 42.78
CA GLY A 9 -0.99 23.17 43.48
C GLY A 9 -2.48 23.28 43.77
N ALA A 10 -3.15 22.12 43.83
CA ALA A 10 -4.53 21.88 44.27
C ALA A 10 -5.64 21.81 43.19
N CYS A 11 -5.43 21.02 42.12
CA CYS A 11 -6.33 19.92 41.72
C CYS A 11 -5.67 19.14 40.57
N GLY A 12 -5.54 17.83 40.73
CA GLY A 12 -4.75 16.96 39.84
C GLY A 12 -5.42 16.65 38.51
N ALA A 13 -5.51 17.63 37.61
CA ALA A 13 -5.85 17.39 36.21
C ALA A 13 -4.88 18.16 35.30
N ALA A 14 -4.06 17.42 34.54
CA ALA A 14 -3.27 18.00 33.46
C ALA A 14 -4.22 18.46 32.33
N ALA A 15 -4.58 19.74 32.32
CA ALA A 15 -5.12 20.40 31.13
C ALA A 15 -3.94 20.65 30.17
N GLY A 16 -3.54 19.61 29.45
CA GLY A 16 -2.36 19.63 28.58
C GLY A 16 -2.72 19.27 27.15
N GLY A 17 -2.91 20.32 26.33
CA GLY A 17 -2.64 20.30 24.89
C GLY A 17 -3.55 19.42 24.04
N ALA A 18 -4.48 20.05 23.31
CA ALA A 18 -4.96 19.48 22.07
C ALA A 18 -3.76 19.00 21.23
N ALA A 19 -3.76 17.72 20.85
CA ALA A 19 -2.76 17.15 19.97
C ALA A 19 -2.63 18.05 18.73
N PRO A 20 -1.41 18.38 18.25
CA PRO A 20 -1.29 19.06 16.98
C PRO A 20 -1.88 18.13 15.92
N ALA A 21 -3.04 18.51 15.37
CA ALA A 21 -3.53 17.92 14.14
C ALA A 21 -2.38 18.01 13.14
N SER A 22 -1.93 16.86 12.63
CA SER A 22 -0.81 16.78 11.72
C SER A 22 -1.10 17.69 10.52
N ALA A 23 -0.43 18.84 10.47
CA ALA A 23 -0.50 19.72 9.33
C ALA A 23 0.04 18.92 8.13
N ALA A 24 -0.84 18.64 7.16
CA ALA A 24 -0.42 18.14 5.86
C ALA A 24 0.63 19.12 5.31
N PRO A 25 1.81 18.66 4.88
CA PRO A 25 2.83 19.57 4.39
C PRO A 25 2.33 20.27 3.13
N ALA A 26 2.48 21.60 3.12
CA ALA A 26 2.10 22.46 2.01
C ALA A 26 2.76 21.98 0.70
N ALA A 27 1.95 21.89 -0.36
CA ALA A 27 2.41 21.52 -1.69
C ALA A 27 3.48 22.51 -2.17
N GLY A 28 4.74 22.05 -2.17
CA GLY A 28 5.84 22.76 -2.81
C GLY A 28 5.68 22.76 -4.32
N SER A 29 5.97 23.91 -4.92
CA SER A 29 5.90 24.21 -6.35
C SER A 29 6.53 23.14 -7.24
N GLY A 30 5.70 22.56 -8.13
CA GLY A 30 6.10 21.82 -9.33
C GLY A 30 6.01 20.29 -9.29
N GLY A 31 5.88 19.68 -8.11
CA GLY A 31 5.84 18.23 -7.94
C GLY A 31 4.58 17.73 -7.25
N MET A 32 4.12 16.54 -7.62
CA MET A 32 3.06 15.83 -6.89
C MET A 32 3.55 15.45 -5.50
N THR A 33 2.68 15.60 -4.50
CA THR A 33 2.99 15.26 -3.10
C THR A 33 3.30 13.77 -2.95
N ARG A 34 4.19 13.42 -2.01
CA ARG A 34 4.68 12.04 -1.82
C ARG A 34 3.57 11.01 -1.58
N ASN A 35 2.49 11.39 -0.89
CA ASN A 35 1.35 10.51 -0.63
C ASN A 35 0.57 10.19 -1.91
N VAL A 36 0.39 11.18 -2.78
CA VAL A 36 -0.26 10.97 -4.07
C VAL A 36 0.65 10.15 -4.98
N ALA A 37 1.96 10.42 -5.01
CA ALA A 37 2.91 9.60 -5.77
C ALA A 37 2.93 8.14 -5.29
N GLY A 38 2.93 7.91 -3.97
CA GLY A 38 2.81 6.57 -3.38
C GLY A 38 1.52 5.86 -3.75
N ALA A 39 0.38 6.55 -3.78
CA ALA A 39 -0.88 5.97 -4.23
C ALA A 39 -0.89 5.69 -5.74
N LEU A 40 -0.37 6.61 -6.56
CA LEU A 40 -0.30 6.43 -8.02
C LEU A 40 0.64 5.32 -8.45
N ALA A 41 1.63 4.96 -7.62
CA ALA A 41 2.49 3.82 -7.88
C ALA A 41 1.72 2.51 -8.09
N TYR A 42 0.48 2.41 -7.57
CA TYR A 42 -0.38 1.23 -7.70
C TYR A 42 -1.28 1.21 -8.94
N ILE A 43 -1.46 2.33 -9.66
CA ILE A 43 -2.48 2.49 -10.71
C ILE A 43 -2.21 1.59 -11.93
N LEU A 44 -1.00 1.66 -12.50
CA LEU A 44 -0.59 0.80 -13.61
C LEU A 44 0.30 -0.36 -13.12
N GLY A 45 0.22 -0.65 -11.82
CA GLY A 45 0.97 -1.68 -11.15
C GLY A 45 2.48 -1.57 -11.35
N ILE A 46 3.05 -2.57 -12.05
CA ILE A 46 4.49 -2.67 -12.30
C ILE A 46 4.98 -1.44 -13.07
N ILE A 47 4.21 -0.94 -14.05
CA ILE A 47 4.64 0.17 -14.91
C ILE A 47 4.83 1.45 -14.09
N THR A 48 3.81 1.86 -13.34
CA THR A 48 3.88 3.05 -12.47
C THR A 48 4.90 2.87 -11.35
N GLY A 49 5.00 1.67 -10.76
CA GLY A 49 6.01 1.38 -9.75
C GLY A 49 7.44 1.62 -10.28
N VAL A 50 7.77 1.08 -11.45
CA VAL A 50 9.10 1.26 -12.05
C VAL A 50 9.35 2.74 -12.38
N ILE A 51 8.36 3.45 -12.92
CA ILE A 51 8.47 4.88 -13.22
C ILE A 51 8.86 5.68 -11.97
N PHE A 52 8.16 5.49 -10.85
CA PHE A 52 8.46 6.21 -9.60
C PHE A 52 9.81 5.81 -8.97
N LEU A 53 10.33 4.63 -9.26
CA LEU A 53 11.66 4.19 -8.81
C LEU A 53 12.82 4.85 -9.58
N VAL A 54 12.58 5.36 -10.79
CA VAL A 54 13.63 5.99 -11.63
C VAL A 54 13.46 7.49 -11.78
N MET A 55 12.27 8.02 -11.52
CA MET A 55 11.92 9.43 -11.68
C MET A 55 12.39 10.28 -10.48
N ASP A 56 13.07 11.39 -10.76
CA ASP A 56 13.33 12.42 -9.76
C ASP A 56 12.07 13.27 -9.48
N PRO A 57 11.84 13.72 -8.23
CA PRO A 57 12.63 13.46 -7.01
C PRO A 57 12.27 12.13 -6.32
N TYR A 58 11.26 11.41 -6.81
CA TYR A 58 10.63 10.26 -6.16
C TYR A 58 11.55 9.07 -5.91
N LYS A 59 12.54 8.84 -6.77
CA LYS A 59 13.53 7.78 -6.62
C LYS A 59 14.38 7.88 -5.35
N ASN A 60 14.40 9.05 -4.71
CA ASN A 60 15.14 9.28 -3.46
C ASN A 60 14.22 9.28 -2.22
N ASP A 61 12.89 9.31 -2.41
CA ASP A 61 11.92 9.30 -1.31
C ASP A 61 11.64 7.86 -0.87
N LYS A 62 12.04 7.50 0.36
CA LYS A 62 11.89 6.14 0.90
C LYS A 62 10.44 5.63 0.89
N PHE A 63 9.48 6.52 1.11
CA PHE A 63 8.07 6.18 1.18
C PHE A 63 7.48 5.90 -0.20
N VAL A 64 7.82 6.73 -1.18
CA VAL A 64 7.39 6.47 -2.58
C VAL A 64 8.05 5.19 -3.09
N ARG A 65 9.32 4.96 -2.77
CA ARG A 65 10.02 3.70 -3.11
C ARG A 65 9.36 2.48 -2.46
N PHE A 66 8.99 2.55 -1.18
CA PHE A 66 8.31 1.46 -0.48
C PHE A 66 7.02 1.08 -1.21
N HIS A 67 6.16 2.05 -1.52
CA HIS A 67 4.92 1.79 -2.23
C HIS A 67 5.13 1.37 -3.69
N ALA A 68 6.17 1.87 -4.35
CA ALA A 68 6.53 1.42 -5.69
C ALA A 68 6.99 -0.05 -5.73
N PHE A 69 7.88 -0.47 -4.82
CA PHE A 69 8.28 -1.87 -4.71
C PHE A 69 7.11 -2.76 -4.28
N GLN A 70 6.32 -2.30 -3.30
CA GLN A 70 5.14 -3.05 -2.84
C GLN A 70 4.11 -3.21 -3.98
N SER A 71 3.90 -2.21 -4.81
CA SER A 71 3.06 -2.28 -6.02
C SER A 71 3.58 -3.32 -7.01
N ILE A 72 4.88 -3.28 -7.33
CA ILE A 72 5.51 -4.23 -8.26
C ILE A 72 5.32 -5.67 -7.76
N PHE A 73 5.64 -5.94 -6.49
CA PHE A 73 5.51 -7.27 -5.92
C PHE A 73 4.06 -7.73 -5.79
N TYR A 74 3.15 -6.83 -5.38
CA TYR A 74 1.73 -7.13 -5.31
C TYR A 74 1.19 -7.57 -6.68
N TRP A 75 1.48 -6.82 -7.75
CA TRP A 75 1.05 -7.17 -9.10
C TRP A 75 1.74 -8.42 -9.65
N ALA A 76 3.01 -8.66 -9.30
CA ALA A 76 3.69 -9.90 -9.64
C ALA A 76 2.99 -11.12 -9.01
N VAL A 77 2.59 -11.02 -7.74
CA VAL A 77 1.83 -12.08 -7.04
C VAL A 77 0.46 -12.28 -7.70
N CYS A 78 -0.29 -11.22 -7.98
CA CYS A 78 -1.57 -11.31 -8.68
C CYS A 78 -1.42 -11.98 -10.07
N PHE A 79 -0.35 -11.66 -10.80
CA PHE A 79 -0.07 -12.26 -12.10
C PHE A 79 0.23 -13.77 -11.99
N VAL A 80 1.02 -14.19 -11.00
CA VAL A 80 1.29 -15.62 -10.75
C VAL A 80 0.01 -16.37 -10.40
N ILE A 81 -0.83 -15.81 -9.52
CA ILE A 81 -2.13 -16.40 -9.16
C ILE A 81 -3.01 -16.55 -10.41
N TRP A 82 -3.05 -15.54 -11.28
CA TRP A 82 -3.81 -15.58 -12.53
C TRP A 82 -3.29 -16.64 -13.52
N MET A 83 -1.98 -16.79 -13.64
CA MET A 83 -1.37 -17.80 -14.51
C MET A 83 -1.67 -19.23 -14.02
N VAL A 84 -1.52 -19.48 -12.71
CA VAL A 84 -1.86 -20.78 -12.10
C VAL A 84 -3.32 -21.10 -12.33
N TRP A 85 -4.22 -20.13 -12.10
CA TRP A 85 -5.65 -20.31 -12.33
C TRP A 85 -5.97 -20.66 -13.78
N THR A 86 -5.46 -19.88 -14.73
CA THR A 86 -5.71 -20.12 -16.17
C THR A 86 -5.27 -21.52 -16.56
N THR A 87 -4.09 -21.96 -16.10
CA THR A 87 -3.56 -23.30 -16.39
C THR A 87 -4.44 -24.39 -15.79
N VAL A 88 -4.87 -24.23 -14.54
CA VAL A 88 -5.72 -25.19 -13.81
C VAL A 88 -7.12 -25.28 -14.44
N VAL A 89 -7.71 -24.15 -14.82
CA VAL A 89 -9.02 -24.10 -15.49
C VAL A 89 -8.98 -24.75 -16.86
N VAL A 90 -7.99 -24.39 -17.68
CA VAL A 90 -7.83 -24.97 -19.02
C VAL A 90 -7.63 -26.49 -18.90
N GLY A 91 -6.78 -26.95 -17.98
CA GLY A 91 -6.59 -28.38 -17.72
C GLY A 91 -7.87 -29.10 -17.29
N MET A 92 -8.67 -28.50 -16.40
CA MET A 92 -9.94 -29.09 -15.96
C MET A 92 -10.99 -29.16 -17.07
N ILE A 93 -11.10 -28.13 -17.92
CA ILE A 93 -12.08 -28.10 -19.03
C ILE A 93 -11.86 -29.26 -20.02
N PHE A 94 -10.62 -29.66 -20.26
CA PHE A 94 -10.29 -30.78 -21.16
C PHE A 94 -10.47 -32.18 -20.54
N THR A 95 -10.97 -32.28 -19.30
CA THR A 95 -11.28 -33.56 -18.64
C THR A 95 -12.78 -33.82 -18.54
N ALA A 96 -13.19 -35.10 -18.58
CA ALA A 96 -14.58 -35.52 -18.45
C ALA A 96 -15.14 -35.17 -17.06
N GLY A 97 -15.77 -34.00 -16.93
CA GLY A 97 -16.27 -33.41 -15.67
C GLY A 97 -15.99 -31.91 -15.50
N GLY A 98 -15.18 -31.32 -16.40
CA GLY A 98 -14.64 -29.95 -16.25
C GLY A 98 -15.65 -28.82 -16.10
N LEU A 99 -16.83 -28.90 -16.73
CA LEU A 99 -17.80 -27.80 -16.72
C LEU A 99 -18.47 -27.59 -15.36
N GLY A 100 -18.79 -28.68 -14.64
CA GLY A 100 -19.41 -28.59 -13.29
C GLY A 100 -18.41 -28.14 -12.23
N MET A 101 -17.17 -28.61 -12.35
CA MET A 101 -16.08 -28.25 -11.44
C MET A 101 -15.65 -26.79 -11.63
N TYR A 102 -15.68 -26.28 -12.87
CA TYR A 102 -15.45 -24.88 -13.19
C TYR A 102 -16.42 -23.94 -12.47
N SER A 103 -17.72 -24.27 -12.41
CA SER A 103 -18.72 -23.44 -11.71
C SER A 103 -18.47 -23.34 -10.20
N MET A 104 -18.05 -24.43 -9.55
CA MET A 104 -17.72 -24.41 -8.11
C MET A 104 -16.43 -23.63 -7.81
N PHE A 105 -15.35 -23.89 -8.55
CA PHE A 105 -14.08 -23.19 -8.33
C PHE A 105 -14.12 -21.73 -8.81
N GLY A 106 -14.99 -21.40 -9.77
CA GLY A 106 -15.17 -20.05 -10.31
C GLY A 106 -15.68 -19.05 -9.27
N LEU A 107 -16.54 -19.48 -8.35
CA LEU A 107 -17.02 -18.62 -7.26
C LEU A 107 -15.87 -18.25 -6.31
N ILE A 108 -15.09 -19.25 -5.88
CA ILE A 108 -13.93 -19.07 -4.99
C ILE A 108 -12.93 -18.10 -5.63
N PHE A 109 -12.65 -18.27 -6.92
CA PHE A 109 -11.74 -17.37 -7.64
C PHE A 109 -12.30 -15.96 -7.82
N THR A 110 -13.61 -15.81 -7.95
CA THR A 110 -14.25 -14.50 -8.01
C THR A 110 -14.13 -13.78 -6.67
N LEU A 111 -14.34 -14.48 -5.55
CA LEU A 111 -14.11 -13.94 -4.21
C LEU A 111 -12.64 -13.58 -3.98
N LEU A 112 -11.70 -14.42 -4.42
CA LEU A 112 -10.28 -14.13 -4.34
C LEU A 112 -9.90 -12.87 -5.12
N ARG A 113 -10.43 -12.69 -6.34
CA ARG A 113 -10.22 -11.48 -7.15
C ARG A 113 -10.75 -10.23 -6.47
N LEU A 114 -11.94 -10.31 -5.86
CA LEU A 114 -12.52 -9.21 -5.09
C LEU A 114 -11.68 -8.89 -3.85
N ALA A 115 -11.19 -9.91 -3.14
CA ALA A 115 -10.30 -9.71 -1.99
C ALA A 115 -8.98 -9.04 -2.39
N MET A 116 -8.35 -9.50 -3.49
CA MET A 116 -7.16 -8.85 -4.06
C MET A 116 -7.47 -7.40 -4.42
N PHE A 117 -8.55 -7.15 -5.16
CA PHE A 117 -8.97 -5.78 -5.49
C PHE A 117 -9.19 -4.90 -4.25
N GLY A 118 -9.80 -5.44 -3.19
CA GLY A 118 -9.95 -4.77 -1.91
C GLY A 118 -8.62 -4.45 -1.23
N VAL A 119 -7.67 -5.39 -1.22
CA VAL A 119 -6.31 -5.17 -0.70
C VAL A 119 -5.60 -4.07 -1.50
N TRP A 120 -5.71 -4.09 -2.83
CA TRP A 120 -5.13 -3.06 -3.70
C TRP A 120 -5.66 -1.66 -3.38
N LEU A 121 -6.99 -1.51 -3.26
CA LEU A 121 -7.62 -0.24 -2.85
C LEU A 121 -7.19 0.18 -1.44
N PHE A 122 -7.11 -0.77 -0.50
CA PHE A 122 -6.67 -0.51 0.85
C PHE A 122 -5.22 0.01 0.90
N LEU A 123 -4.31 -0.59 0.11
CA LEU A 123 -2.93 -0.13 0.01
C LEU A 123 -2.84 1.28 -0.58
N MET A 124 -3.59 1.58 -1.63
CA MET A 124 -3.69 2.93 -2.19
C MET A 124 -4.20 3.93 -1.16
N TYR A 125 -5.23 3.57 -0.39
CA TYR A 125 -5.79 4.41 0.65
C TYR A 125 -4.76 4.69 1.77
N LYS A 126 -4.05 3.68 2.25
CA LYS A 126 -2.98 3.87 3.25
C LYS A 126 -1.84 4.74 2.70
N ALA A 127 -1.43 4.53 1.46
CA ALA A 127 -0.44 5.38 0.79
C ALA A 127 -0.91 6.85 0.69
N TYR A 128 -2.17 7.07 0.34
CA TYR A 128 -2.74 8.41 0.28
C TYR A 128 -2.77 9.12 1.66
N ASN A 129 -2.91 8.36 2.75
CA ASN A 129 -2.86 8.85 4.12
C ASN A 129 -1.43 8.94 4.71
N ASN A 130 -0.38 8.77 3.90
CA ASN A 130 1.03 8.73 4.34
C ASN A 130 1.38 7.56 5.28
N GLU A 131 0.69 6.43 5.17
CA GLU A 131 0.92 5.27 6.03
C GLU A 131 1.50 4.08 5.26
N GLU A 132 2.60 3.53 5.78
CA GLU A 132 3.26 2.35 5.23
C GLU A 132 2.64 1.07 5.81
N PHE A 133 1.57 0.58 5.18
CA PHE A 133 1.05 -0.74 5.51
C PHE A 133 1.88 -1.83 4.84
N LYS A 134 2.59 -2.61 5.64
CA LYS A 134 3.40 -3.75 5.19
C LYS A 134 2.52 -4.99 5.10
N LEU A 135 2.31 -5.48 3.88
CA LEU A 135 1.75 -6.82 3.69
C LEU A 135 2.74 -7.87 4.22
N PRO A 136 2.26 -8.96 4.84
CA PRO A 136 3.16 -10.05 5.24
C PRO A 136 3.89 -10.58 4.01
N ILE A 137 5.20 -10.85 4.14
CA ILE A 137 6.12 -11.28 3.06
C ILE A 137 6.41 -10.15 2.06
N ILE A 138 5.40 -9.58 1.41
CA ILE A 138 5.56 -8.58 0.33
C ILE A 138 6.09 -7.25 0.88
N GLY A 139 5.55 -6.79 2.00
CA GLY A 139 5.92 -5.53 2.64
C GLY A 139 7.34 -5.55 3.20
N ASP A 140 7.80 -6.68 3.74
CA ASP A 140 9.18 -6.83 4.23
C ASP A 140 10.19 -6.79 3.08
N LEU A 141 9.85 -7.43 1.96
CA LEU A 141 10.66 -7.35 0.73
C LEU A 141 10.69 -5.92 0.19
N ALA A 142 9.54 -5.24 0.16
CA ALA A 142 9.46 -3.85 -0.30
C ALA A 142 10.28 -2.90 0.60
N ALA A 143 10.19 -3.05 1.92
CA ALA A 143 10.96 -2.26 2.88
C ALA A 143 12.47 -2.46 2.68
N LYS A 144 12.92 -3.71 2.55
CA LYS A 144 14.33 -4.05 2.29
C LYS A 144 14.86 -3.39 1.01
N GLN A 145 14.08 -3.35 -0.06
CA GLN A 145 14.47 -2.73 -1.34
C GLN A 145 14.40 -1.20 -1.30
N ALA A 146 13.45 -0.64 -0.54
CA ALA A 146 13.32 0.80 -0.36
C ALA A 146 14.39 1.41 0.56
N GLY A 147 15.08 0.59 1.36
CA GLY A 147 15.98 1.06 2.42
C GLY A 147 15.22 1.71 3.57
N ALA A 148 14.00 1.21 3.81
CA ALA A 148 13.06 1.62 4.85
C ALA A 148 13.06 0.64 6.02
#